data_AF-A0A1Q8LK25-F1
#
_entry.id   AF-A0A1Q8LK25-F1
#
_cell.length_a   1.000
_cell.length_b   1.000
_cell.length_c   1.000
_cell.angle_alpha   90.00
_cell.angle_beta   90.00
_cell.angle_gamma   90.00
#
_symmetry.space_group_name_H-M   'P 1'
#
loop_
_entity.id
_entity.type
_entity.pdbx_description
1 polymer ?
#
loop_
_entity_poly.entity_id
_entity_poly.type
_entity_poly.pdbx_seq_one_letter_code
_entity_poly.pdbx_strand_id
1 'polypeptide(L)'
;MDAVEPGASLAEQEARPRDLADTAAMLYTLADEDGVPSVPSIVPWLRARLTDPPADDQPPHRGPEPATVREAASVVLDELAADVPTGLCHADLSPPNVLHGRGRLWFIDPRGRNGEATYDIAVLALKLSDDHLDTARALARSIALSSGTDPDRADAWVTVADAATV
;
A
#
# COMPACT_ATOMS: atom_id res chain seq x y z
N MET A 1 -22.90 21.54 -17.34
CA MET A 1 -21.61 21.02 -16.85
C MET A 1 -21.92 20.48 -15.47
N ASP A 2 -21.96 19.16 -15.32
CA ASP A 2 -22.30 18.54 -14.03
C ASP A 2 -21.18 18.86 -13.05
N ALA A 3 -21.53 19.37 -11.88
CA ALA A 3 -20.56 19.60 -10.81
C ALA A 3 -19.99 18.23 -10.39
N VAL A 4 -18.67 18.11 -10.43
CA VAL A 4 -17.95 17.02 -9.76
C VAL A 4 -18.00 17.33 -8.28
N GLU A 5 -18.84 16.62 -7.54
CA GLU A 5 -18.84 16.70 -6.07
C GLU A 5 -17.64 15.90 -5.56
N PRO A 6 -16.82 16.46 -4.66
CA PRO A 6 -15.75 15.70 -4.03
C PRO A 6 -16.33 14.53 -3.26
N GLY A 7 -15.86 13.32 -3.57
CA GLY A 7 -16.18 12.14 -2.80
C GLY A 7 -15.56 12.22 -1.40
N ALA A 8 -16.25 11.71 -0.38
CA ALA A 8 -15.64 11.52 0.93
C ALA A 8 -14.61 10.39 0.86
N SER A 9 -13.47 10.57 1.51
CA SER A 9 -12.42 9.56 1.58
C SER A 9 -12.64 8.54 2.71
N LEU A 10 -11.95 7.40 2.65
CA LEU A 10 -11.91 6.44 3.77
C LEU A 10 -11.18 7.00 5.01
N ALA A 11 -10.48 8.13 4.91
CA ALA A 11 -9.93 8.81 6.08
C ALA A 11 -10.99 9.62 6.84
N GLU A 12 -12.04 10.07 6.14
CA GLU A 12 -13.10 10.90 6.73
C GLU A 12 -14.27 10.05 7.27
N GLN A 13 -14.34 8.77 6.88
CA GLN A 13 -15.39 7.85 7.27
C GLN A 13 -14.78 6.49 7.62
N GLU A 14 -15.20 5.92 8.75
CA GLU A 14 -14.76 4.57 9.14
C GLU A 14 -15.08 3.56 8.02
N ALA A 15 -14.05 2.87 7.55
CA ALA A 15 -14.18 1.91 6.47
C ALA A 15 -15.13 0.77 6.88
N ARG A 16 -16.21 0.59 6.12
CA ARG A 16 -17.17 -0.49 6.39
C ARG A 16 -16.70 -1.77 5.69
N PRO A 17 -17.21 -2.95 6.10
CA PRO A 17 -16.86 -4.21 5.46
C PRO A 17 -17.09 -4.23 3.94
N ARG A 18 -18.14 -3.55 3.46
CA ARG A 18 -18.40 -3.41 2.02
C ARG A 18 -17.33 -2.60 1.31
N ASP A 19 -16.81 -1.56 1.95
CA ASP A 19 -15.80 -0.69 1.34
C ASP A 19 -14.48 -1.46 1.17
N LEU A 20 -14.13 -2.32 2.14
CA LEU A 20 -12.97 -3.22 2.01
C LEU A 20 -13.16 -4.27 0.90
N ALA A 21 -14.38 -4.80 0.73
CA ALA A 21 -14.69 -5.73 -0.35
C ALA A 21 -14.60 -5.06 -1.73
N ASP A 22 -15.13 -3.83 -1.86
CA ASP A 22 -15.04 -3.05 -3.10
C ASP A 22 -13.58 -2.68 -3.42
N THR A 23 -12.78 -2.32 -2.41
CA THR A 23 -11.33 -2.10 -2.54
C THR A 23 -10.59 -3.37 -2.99
N ALA A 24 -10.91 -4.52 -2.40
CA ALA A 24 -10.31 -5.79 -2.78
C ALA A 24 -10.61 -6.17 -4.24
N ALA A 25 -11.83 -5.89 -4.72
CA ALA A 25 -12.19 -6.11 -6.13
C ALA A 25 -11.41 -5.18 -7.08
N MET A 26 -11.16 -3.93 -6.68
CA MET A 26 -10.32 -3.01 -7.44
C MET A 26 -8.85 -3.46 -7.47
N LEU A 27 -8.32 -3.92 -6.34
CA LEU A 27 -6.96 -4.45 -6.24
C LEU A 27 -6.77 -5.73 -7.06
N TYR A 28 -7.78 -6.61 -7.10
CA TYR A 28 -7.77 -7.78 -7.99
C TYR A 28 -7.63 -7.36 -9.45
N THR A 29 -8.36 -6.32 -9.86
CA THR A 29 -8.26 -5.77 -11.23
C THR A 29 -6.86 -5.21 -11.48
N LEU A 30 -6.31 -4.44 -10.54
CA LEU A 30 -4.99 -3.84 -10.65
C LEU A 30 -3.87 -4.88 -10.72
N ALA A 31 -4.01 -6.01 -10.01
CA ALA A 31 -3.03 -7.08 -9.97
C ALA A 31 -2.84 -7.80 -11.33
N ASP A 32 -3.83 -7.71 -12.23
CA ASP A 32 -3.77 -8.29 -13.58
C ASP A 32 -3.17 -7.34 -14.62
N GLU A 33 -2.92 -6.08 -14.25
CA GLU A 33 -2.40 -5.05 -15.15
C GLU A 33 -0.87 -5.04 -15.19
N ASP A 34 -0.32 -5.06 -16.40
CA ASP A 34 1.11 -4.90 -16.63
C ASP A 34 1.59 -3.50 -16.20
N GLY A 35 2.79 -3.45 -15.65
CA GLY A 35 3.46 -2.19 -15.34
C GLY A 35 3.81 -1.40 -16.60
N VAL A 36 3.97 -0.10 -16.44
CA VAL A 36 4.31 0.79 -17.56
C VAL A 36 5.84 0.84 -17.73
N PRO A 37 6.42 0.51 -18.89
CA PRO A 37 7.87 0.40 -19.04
C PRO A 37 8.67 1.67 -18.69
N SER A 38 8.07 2.86 -18.85
CA SER A 38 8.72 4.14 -18.52
C SER A 38 8.60 4.54 -17.05
N VAL A 39 7.86 3.77 -16.25
CA VAL A 39 7.57 4.07 -14.84
C VAL A 39 8.57 3.31 -13.95
N PRO A 40 9.21 3.97 -12.98
CA PRO A 40 10.19 3.31 -12.12
C PRO A 40 9.54 2.31 -11.16
N SER A 41 10.29 1.27 -10.77
CA SER A 41 9.85 0.33 -9.72
C SER A 41 9.78 0.98 -8.33
N ILE A 42 8.90 0.45 -7.48
CA ILE A 42 8.81 0.77 -6.05
C ILE A 42 10.01 0.24 -5.25
N VAL A 43 10.65 -0.85 -5.69
CA VAL A 43 11.72 -1.52 -4.93
C VAL A 43 12.93 -0.61 -4.68
N PRO A 44 13.54 0.05 -5.69
CA PRO A 44 14.65 0.97 -5.44
C PRO A 44 14.26 2.15 -4.56
N TRP A 45 13.00 2.59 -4.61
CA TRP A 45 12.50 3.69 -3.79
C TRP A 45 12.38 3.28 -2.32
N LEU A 46 11.83 2.10 -2.03
CA LEU A 46 11.78 1.55 -0.67
C LEU A 46 13.18 1.29 -0.11
N ARG A 47 14.08 0.74 -0.93
CA ARG A 47 15.48 0.51 -0.51
C ARG A 47 16.16 1.80 -0.11
N ALA A 48 15.92 2.89 -0.83
CA ALA A 48 16.45 4.21 -0.48
C ALA A 48 15.92 4.67 0.89
N ARG A 49 14.61 4.57 1.14
CA ARG A 49 14.01 4.92 2.45
C ARG A 49 14.53 4.06 3.59
N LEU A 50 14.71 2.75 3.36
CA LEU A 50 15.28 1.85 4.35
C LEU A 50 16.75 2.14 4.65
N THR A 51 17.49 2.75 3.72
CA THR A 51 18.91 3.10 3.92
C THR A 51 19.06 4.46 4.58
N ASP A 52 18.39 5.47 4.03
CA ASP A 52 18.45 6.87 4.42
C ASP A 52 17.01 7.42 4.54
N PRO A 53 16.35 7.23 5.70
CA PRO A 53 14.97 7.65 5.89
C PRO A 53 14.83 9.17 5.80
N PRO A 54 13.88 9.69 5.00
CA PRO A 54 13.68 11.14 4.87
C PRO A 54 13.21 11.72 6.20
N ALA A 55 13.66 12.94 6.53
CA ALA A 55 13.32 13.61 7.79
C ALA A 55 11.94 14.31 7.77
N ASP A 56 11.41 14.59 6.58
CA ASP A 56 10.24 15.44 6.32
C ASP A 56 9.01 14.67 5.81
N ASP A 57 9.19 13.39 5.47
CA ASP A 57 8.15 12.51 4.91
C ASP A 57 7.95 11.27 5.79
N GLN A 58 7.70 11.52 7.09
CA GLN A 58 7.43 10.49 8.10
C GLN A 58 6.02 10.66 8.68
N PRO A 59 5.38 9.58 9.16
CA PRO A 59 4.11 9.71 9.87
C PRO A 59 4.27 10.67 11.05
N PRO A 60 3.33 11.60 11.29
CA PRO A 60 3.51 12.69 12.25
C PRO A 60 3.69 12.23 13.71
N HIS A 61 3.38 10.97 13.99
CA HIS A 61 3.42 10.37 15.31
C HIS A 61 4.64 9.45 15.53
N ARG A 62 5.51 9.24 14.54
CA ARG A 62 6.73 8.43 14.72
C ARG A 62 7.91 8.87 13.86
N GLY A 63 9.10 8.65 14.40
CA GLY A 63 10.37 8.82 13.69
C GLY A 63 10.71 7.62 12.80
N PRO A 64 11.90 7.60 12.17
CA PRO A 64 12.34 6.44 11.43
C PRO A 64 12.67 5.28 12.37
N GLU A 65 12.44 4.06 11.90
CA GLU A 65 12.71 2.84 12.67
C GLU A 65 14.22 2.66 12.97
N PRO A 66 14.56 1.95 14.06
CA PRO A 66 15.95 1.61 14.37
C PRO A 66 16.67 0.94 13.20
N ALA A 67 17.97 1.19 13.07
CA ALA A 67 18.78 0.64 11.97
C ALA A 67 18.65 -0.88 11.85
N THR A 68 18.62 -1.61 12.97
CA THR A 68 18.46 -3.07 12.98
C THR A 68 17.13 -3.54 12.40
N VAL A 69 16.04 -2.77 12.60
CA VAL A 69 14.72 -3.07 12.01
C VAL A 69 14.75 -2.81 10.51
N ARG A 70 15.35 -1.70 10.08
CA ARG A 70 15.50 -1.36 8.65
C ARG A 70 16.39 -2.34 7.89
N GLU A 71 17.46 -2.83 8.53
CA GLU A 71 18.34 -3.86 7.98
C GLU A 71 17.58 -5.19 7.79
N ALA A 72 16.81 -5.61 8.80
CA ALA A 72 15.97 -6.81 8.68
C ALA A 72 14.90 -6.66 7.58
N ALA A 73 14.25 -5.50 7.49
CA ALA A 73 13.28 -5.21 6.43
C ALA A 73 13.95 -5.14 5.04
N SER A 74 15.21 -4.74 4.95
CA SER A 74 15.95 -4.75 3.68
C SER A 74 16.16 -6.17 3.15
N VAL A 75 16.38 -7.14 4.05
CA VAL A 75 16.45 -8.56 3.66
C VAL A 75 15.11 -9.04 3.12
N VAL A 76 14.00 -8.71 3.79
CA VAL A 76 12.65 -9.05 3.32
C VAL A 76 12.35 -8.38 1.96
N LEU A 77 12.77 -7.13 1.76
CA LEU A 77 12.63 -6.44 0.48
C LEU A 77 13.44 -7.14 -0.63
N ASP A 78 14.64 -7.62 -0.34
CA ASP A 78 15.45 -8.35 -1.32
C ASP A 78 14.81 -9.69 -1.69
N GLU A 79 14.18 -10.38 -0.74
CA GLU A 79 13.40 -11.61 -0.99
C GLU A 79 12.19 -11.32 -1.88
N LEU A 80 11.40 -10.28 -1.56
CA LEU A 80 10.27 -9.83 -2.38
C LEU A 80 10.69 -9.37 -3.78
N ALA A 81 11.86 -8.72 -3.90
CA ALA A 81 12.36 -8.20 -5.16
C ALA A 81 12.83 -9.29 -6.13
N ALA A 82 13.15 -10.50 -5.63
CA ALA A 82 13.67 -11.58 -6.46
C ALA A 82 12.66 -12.09 -7.49
N ASP A 83 11.37 -11.96 -7.20
CA ASP A 83 10.26 -12.42 -8.02
C ASP A 83 9.15 -11.37 -8.19
N VAL A 84 9.44 -10.10 -7.90
CA VAL A 84 8.44 -9.03 -7.99
C VAL A 84 7.92 -8.93 -9.43
N PRO A 85 6.60 -9.05 -9.65
CA PRO A 85 6.01 -8.76 -10.94
C PRO A 85 6.29 -7.28 -11.29
N THR A 86 6.62 -7.00 -12.54
CA THR A 86 6.62 -5.61 -13.04
C THR A 86 5.18 -5.20 -13.36
N GLY A 87 4.30 -5.26 -12.37
CA GLY A 87 2.88 -4.92 -12.48
C GLY A 87 2.62 -3.44 -12.22
N LEU A 88 1.39 -3.03 -12.47
CA LEU A 88 0.90 -1.73 -12.04
C LEU A 88 0.57 -1.77 -10.54
N CYS A 89 0.94 -0.72 -9.81
CA CYS A 89 0.46 -0.49 -8.45
C CYS A 89 0.13 0.98 -8.24
N HIS A 90 -0.67 1.29 -7.23
CA HIS A 90 -0.98 2.64 -6.80
C HIS A 90 0.25 3.33 -6.20
N ALA A 91 1.07 2.56 -5.47
CA ALA A 91 2.28 2.98 -4.78
C ALA A 91 2.07 4.01 -3.64
N ASP A 92 0.82 4.30 -3.30
CA ASP A 92 0.42 5.22 -2.23
C ASP A 92 -1.03 4.99 -1.77
N LEU A 93 -1.47 3.73 -1.72
CA LEU A 93 -2.86 3.42 -1.43
C LEU A 93 -3.14 3.58 0.08
N SER A 94 -3.47 4.80 0.48
CA SER A 94 -3.86 5.15 1.85
C SER A 94 -5.34 5.57 1.91
N PRO A 95 -5.99 5.56 3.08
CA PRO A 95 -7.40 5.91 3.22
C PRO A 95 -7.82 7.26 2.58
N PRO A 96 -7.01 8.34 2.65
CA PRO A 96 -7.30 9.59 1.93
C PRO A 96 -7.39 9.43 0.40
N ASN A 97 -6.67 8.45 -0.15
CA ASN A 97 -6.58 8.18 -1.58
C ASN A 97 -7.64 7.20 -2.09
N VAL A 98 -8.60 6.82 -1.24
CA VAL A 98 -9.75 6.00 -1.60
C VAL A 98 -11.03 6.79 -1.39
N LEU A 99 -11.68 7.21 -2.49
CA LEU A 99 -12.87 8.06 -2.45
C LEU A 99 -14.16 7.31 -2.76
N HIS A 100 -15.23 7.64 -2.03
CA HIS A 100 -16.59 7.28 -2.39
C HIS A 100 -17.12 8.16 -3.52
N GLY A 101 -17.59 7.57 -4.62
CA GLY A 101 -18.22 8.31 -5.70
C GLY A 101 -19.37 7.56 -6.35
N ARG A 102 -20.56 8.18 -6.44
CA ARG A 102 -21.75 7.70 -7.19
C ARG A 102 -21.95 6.16 -7.22
N GLY A 103 -21.79 5.50 -6.08
CA GLY A 103 -22.03 4.05 -5.92
C GLY A 103 -20.82 3.12 -6.13
N ARG A 104 -19.60 3.66 -6.27
CA ARG A 104 -18.35 2.90 -6.31
C ARG A 104 -17.23 3.62 -5.56
N LEU A 105 -16.10 2.93 -5.39
CA LEU A 105 -14.85 3.52 -4.92
C LEU A 105 -13.99 4.00 -6.09
N TRP A 106 -13.07 4.90 -5.78
CA TRP A 106 -12.05 5.42 -6.68
C TRP A 106 -10.71 5.48 -5.97
N PHE A 107 -9.65 5.00 -6.63
CA PHE A 107 -8.29 5.27 -6.21
C PHE A 107 -7.79 6.54 -6.90
N ILE A 108 -7.14 7.42 -6.14
CA ILE A 108 -6.64 8.71 -6.62
C ILE A 108 -5.22 8.96 -6.13
N ASP A 109 -4.51 9.86 -6.80
CA ASP A 109 -3.14 10.25 -6.45
C ASP A 109 -2.14 9.08 -6.42
N PRO A 110 -2.03 8.27 -7.50
CA PRO A 110 -1.01 7.23 -7.55
C PRO A 110 0.37 7.86 -7.63
N ARG A 111 1.35 7.25 -6.96
CA ARG A 111 2.73 7.77 -6.90
C ARG A 111 3.53 7.56 -8.19
N GLY A 112 2.90 6.97 -9.21
CA GLY A 112 3.50 6.75 -10.53
C GLY A 112 4.72 5.83 -10.43
N ARG A 113 4.54 4.64 -9.84
CA ARG A 113 5.56 3.59 -9.73
C ARG A 113 4.96 2.25 -10.12
N ASN A 114 5.79 1.36 -10.65
CA ASN A 114 5.44 -0.03 -10.87
C ASN A 114 5.73 -0.85 -9.60
N GLY A 115 5.01 -1.93 -9.42
CA GLY A 115 5.15 -2.82 -8.27
C GLY A 115 4.08 -3.89 -8.34
N GLU A 116 3.48 -4.20 -7.21
CA GLU A 116 2.44 -5.21 -7.13
C GLU A 116 1.33 -4.79 -6.16
N ALA A 117 0.13 -5.32 -6.37
CA ALA A 117 -1.04 -5.00 -5.55
C ALA A 117 -0.87 -5.38 -4.08
N THR A 118 -0.04 -6.38 -3.75
CA THR A 118 0.25 -6.79 -2.37
C THR A 118 0.99 -5.69 -1.57
N TYR A 119 1.77 -4.84 -2.24
CA TYR A 119 2.34 -3.63 -1.63
C TYR A 119 1.24 -2.61 -1.27
N ASP A 120 0.31 -2.35 -2.19
CA ASP A 120 -0.79 -1.41 -1.94
C ASP A 120 -1.70 -1.90 -0.81
N ILE A 121 -1.94 -3.21 -0.75
CA ILE A 121 -2.66 -3.86 0.35
C ILE A 121 -1.96 -3.61 1.69
N ALA A 122 -0.64 -3.78 1.72
CA ALA A 122 0.14 -3.59 2.93
C ALA A 122 0.08 -2.14 3.43
N VAL A 123 0.25 -1.16 2.54
CA VAL A 123 0.16 0.27 2.90
C VAL A 123 -1.24 0.61 3.42
N LEU A 124 -2.28 0.17 2.72
CA LEU A 124 -3.66 0.43 3.13
C LEU A 124 -3.95 -0.18 4.51
N ALA A 125 -3.57 -1.43 4.72
CA ALA A 125 -3.80 -2.14 5.97
C ALA A 125 -3.04 -1.49 7.14
N LEU A 126 -1.82 -1.02 6.91
CA LEU A 126 -1.02 -0.31 7.90
C LEU A 126 -1.73 0.99 8.32
N LYS A 127 -2.19 1.79 7.36
CA LYS A 127 -2.89 3.06 7.63
C LYS A 127 -4.27 2.89 8.25
N LEU A 128 -5.03 1.88 7.86
CA LEU A 128 -6.32 1.56 8.49
C LEU A 128 -6.16 1.02 9.92
N SER A 129 -4.97 0.55 10.27
CA SER A 129 -4.66 0.01 11.59
C SER A 129 -3.93 1.02 12.48
N ASP A 130 -3.89 2.30 12.13
CA ASP A 130 -3.12 3.33 12.83
C ASP A 130 -1.65 2.91 13.08
N ASP A 131 -1.04 2.28 12.07
CA ASP A 131 0.32 1.74 12.09
C ASP A 131 0.55 0.65 13.17
N HIS A 132 -0.50 0.04 13.74
CA HIS A 132 -0.39 -1.13 14.63
C HIS A 132 -0.03 -2.41 13.85
N LEU A 133 1.24 -2.81 13.91
CA LEU A 133 1.82 -3.85 13.05
C LEU A 133 1.07 -5.19 13.05
N ASP A 134 0.73 -5.77 14.20
CA ASP A 134 0.05 -7.07 14.24
C ASP A 134 -1.37 -7.01 13.65
N THR A 135 -2.08 -5.91 13.90
CA THR A 135 -3.39 -5.64 13.31
C THR A 135 -3.28 -5.43 11.80
N ALA A 136 -2.28 -4.66 11.36
CA ALA A 136 -2.01 -4.39 9.96
C ALA A 136 -1.70 -5.69 9.19
N ARG A 137 -0.90 -6.58 9.76
CA ARG A 137 -0.61 -7.90 9.16
C ARG A 137 -1.87 -8.74 9.02
N ALA A 138 -2.68 -8.83 10.06
CA ALA A 138 -3.93 -9.58 10.02
C ALA A 138 -4.90 -9.01 8.96
N LEU A 139 -5.01 -7.68 8.88
CA LEU A 139 -5.85 -7.01 7.91
C LEU A 139 -5.33 -7.17 6.47
N ALA A 140 -4.02 -7.02 6.24
CA ALA A 140 -3.39 -7.21 4.94
C ALA A 140 -3.63 -8.62 4.40
N ARG A 141 -3.45 -9.65 5.24
CA ARG A 141 -3.76 -11.04 4.89
C ARG A 141 -5.23 -11.22 4.51
N SER A 142 -6.15 -10.60 5.25
CA SER A 142 -7.60 -10.68 4.98
C SER A 142 -7.98 -10.02 3.64
N ILE A 143 -7.40 -8.84 3.35
CA ILE A 143 -7.63 -8.14 2.08
C ILE A 143 -7.05 -8.96 0.94
N ALA A 144 -5.82 -9.47 1.08
CA ALA A 144 -5.14 -10.26 0.07
C ALA A 144 -5.92 -11.53 -0.32
N LEU A 145 -6.47 -12.25 0.66
CA LEU A 145 -7.35 -13.39 0.41
C LEU A 145 -8.61 -12.99 -0.38
N SER A 146 -9.17 -11.82 -0.09
CA SER A 146 -10.37 -11.31 -0.76
C SER A 146 -10.10 -10.78 -2.17
N SER A 147 -8.88 -10.28 -2.43
CA SER A 147 -8.42 -9.81 -3.72
C SER A 147 -7.74 -10.88 -4.57
N GLY A 148 -7.71 -12.14 -4.13
CA GLY A 148 -7.08 -13.24 -4.87
C GLY A 148 -5.56 -13.13 -5.02
N THR A 149 -4.90 -12.36 -4.15
CA THR A 149 -3.45 -12.17 -4.11
C THR A 149 -2.83 -12.99 -2.97
N ASP A 150 -1.50 -13.11 -2.95
CA ASP A 150 -0.79 -13.89 -1.92
C ASP A 150 -0.81 -13.18 -0.54
N PRO A 151 -1.42 -13.79 0.50
CA PRO A 151 -1.49 -13.20 1.84
C PRO A 151 -0.15 -13.18 2.58
N ASP A 152 0.73 -14.17 2.37
CA ASP A 152 2.04 -14.20 3.01
C ASP A 152 2.94 -13.11 2.41
N ARG A 153 2.78 -12.86 1.10
CA ARG A 153 3.45 -11.76 0.41
C ARG A 153 2.98 -10.39 0.87
N ALA A 154 1.67 -10.21 1.09
CA ALA A 154 1.14 -8.97 1.65
C ALA A 154 1.65 -8.71 3.09
N ASP A 155 1.75 -9.74 3.91
CA ASP A 155 2.33 -9.68 5.27
C ASP A 155 3.82 -9.27 5.24
N ALA A 156 4.60 -9.86 4.35
CA ALA A 156 5.99 -9.47 4.12
C ALA A 156 6.10 -7.99 3.70
N TRP A 157 5.23 -7.53 2.80
CA TRP A 157 5.15 -6.11 2.42
C TRP A 157 4.79 -5.18 3.58
N VAL A 158 3.94 -5.60 4.52
CA VAL A 158 3.65 -4.80 5.73
C VAL A 158 4.93 -4.56 6.52
N THR A 159 5.79 -5.59 6.66
CA THR A 159 7.08 -5.46 7.36
C THR A 159 7.99 -4.44 6.69
N VAL A 160 8.06 -4.45 5.36
CA VAL A 160 8.86 -3.49 4.59
C VAL A 160 8.28 -2.08 4.67
N ALA A 161 6.97 -1.94 4.46
CA ALA A 161 6.28 -0.66 4.47
C ALA A 161 6.40 0.04 5.84
N ASP A 162 6.19 -0.72 6.92
CA ASP A 162 6.34 -0.24 8.28
C ASP A 162 7.76 0.29 8.54
N ALA A 163 8.79 -0.51 8.23
CA ALA A 163 10.18 -0.10 8.44
C ALA A 163 10.62 1.06 7.53
N ALA A 164 10.04 1.17 6.34
CA ALA A 164 10.27 2.27 5.42
C ALA A 164 9.46 3.53 5.79
N THR A 165 8.62 3.48 6.82
CA THR A 165 7.76 4.57 7.31
C THR A 165 6.92 5.18 6.18
N VAL A 166 6.28 4.33 5.39
CA VAL A 166 5.29 4.76 4.36
C VAL A 166 3.89 4.79 4.92
#